data_AF-A0A7C8DYT2-F1
#
_entry.id   AF-A0A7C8DYT2-F1
#
_cell.length_a   1.000
_cell.length_b   1.000
_cell.length_c   1.000
_cell.angle_alpha   90.00
_cell.angle_beta   90.00
_cell.angle_gamma   90.00
#
_symmetry.space_group_name_H-M   'P 1'
#
loop_
_entity.id
_entity.type
_entity.pdbx_description
1 polymer ?
#
loop_
_entity_poly.entity_id
_entity_poly.type
_entity_poly.pdbx_seq_one_letter_code
_entity_poly.pdbx_strand_id
1 'polypeptide(L)'
;MNKASFEQYVSDGYNHVPVYKAVALDTDTALGLYLKLANNSYSYLFESVQGGEKWGRYSMIGLHAQTVIKVFDYEVRIEQDGKLLESTKVKDPLVWIEQYLSQYKVPQLDALPDFNGGLVGY
;
A
#
# COMPACT_ATOMS: atom_id res chain seq x y z
N MET A 1 -4.49 -15.96 6.22
CA MET A 1 -3.22 -16.49 6.76
C MET A 1 -3.43 -17.06 8.16
N ASN A 2 -2.85 -18.22 8.50
CA ASN A 2 -2.89 -18.76 9.86
C ASN A 2 -1.61 -18.38 10.63
N LYS A 3 -1.62 -18.59 11.96
CA LYS A 3 -0.51 -18.23 12.85
C LYS A 3 0.81 -18.92 12.48
N ALA A 4 0.77 -20.22 12.21
CA ALA A 4 1.99 -20.99 11.90
C ALA A 4 2.69 -20.51 10.62
N SER A 5 1.93 -20.22 9.56
CA SER A 5 2.49 -19.66 8.32
C SER A 5 3.08 -18.27 8.52
N PHE A 6 2.43 -17.43 9.34
CA PHE A 6 2.97 -16.11 9.68
C PHE A 6 4.30 -16.22 10.45
N GLU A 7 4.37 -17.08 11.47
CA GLU A 7 5.58 -17.32 12.27
C GLU A 7 6.72 -17.89 11.41
N GLN A 8 6.40 -18.72 10.42
CA GLN A 8 7.39 -19.20 9.46
C GLN A 8 7.98 -18.05 8.63
N TYR A 9 7.16 -17.17 8.04
CA TYR A 9 7.68 -16.03 7.28
C TYR A 9 8.54 -15.09 8.14
N VAL A 10 8.16 -14.86 9.39
CA VAL A 10 8.98 -14.06 10.31
C VAL A 10 10.33 -14.74 10.55
N SER A 11 10.34 -16.07 10.74
CA SER A 11 11.57 -16.86 10.93
C SER A 11 12.46 -16.87 9.70
N ASP A 12 11.87 -16.82 8.50
CA ASP A 12 12.58 -16.71 7.21
C ASP A 12 13.14 -15.29 6.95
N GLY A 13 12.92 -14.36 7.88
CA GLY A 13 13.49 -13.01 7.85
C GLY A 13 12.64 -11.96 7.12
N TYR A 14 11.37 -12.27 6.82
CA TYR A 14 10.42 -11.27 6.34
C TYR A 14 9.98 -10.36 7.50
N ASN A 15 10.03 -9.05 7.29
CA ASN A 15 9.67 -8.05 8.31
C ASN A 15 8.36 -7.33 8.00
N HIS A 16 7.71 -7.66 6.90
CA HIS A 16 6.43 -7.08 6.51
C HIS A 16 5.56 -8.15 5.84
N VAL A 17 4.78 -8.88 6.64
CA VAL A 17 4.02 -10.06 6.21
C VAL A 17 2.53 -9.72 6.08
N PRO A 18 1.93 -9.77 4.87
CA PRO A 18 0.52 -9.44 4.67
C PRO A 18 -0.42 -10.42 5.37
N VAL A 19 -1.39 -9.87 6.12
CA VAL A 19 -2.52 -10.65 6.69
C VAL A 19 -3.77 -10.38 5.89
N TYR A 20 -4.39 -11.45 5.36
CA TYR A 20 -5.55 -11.33 4.50
C TYR A 20 -6.66 -12.32 4.86
N LYS A 21 -7.87 -11.93 4.47
CA LYS A 21 -9.09 -12.72 4.52
C LYS A 21 -9.96 -12.37 3.31
N ALA A 22 -10.40 -13.39 2.57
CA ALA A 22 -11.41 -13.21 1.53
C ALA A 22 -12.79 -13.09 2.17
N VAL A 23 -13.60 -12.13 1.70
CA VAL A 23 -14.97 -11.91 2.14
C VAL A 23 -15.85 -11.87 0.90
N ALA A 24 -16.99 -12.55 0.94
CA ALA A 24 -17.98 -12.47 -0.12
C ALA A 24 -18.69 -11.12 -0.03
N LEU A 25 -18.81 -10.44 -1.16
CA LEU A 25 -19.54 -9.19 -1.30
C LEU A 25 -20.79 -9.47 -2.14
N ASP A 26 -21.95 -9.02 -1.68
CA ASP A 26 -23.21 -9.27 -2.38
C ASP A 26 -23.44 -8.24 -3.49
N THR A 27 -23.66 -6.99 -3.12
CA THR A 27 -24.07 -5.91 -4.05
C THR A 27 -23.19 -4.67 -3.99
N ASP A 28 -22.13 -4.70 -3.19
CA ASP A 28 -21.25 -3.56 -3.03
C ASP A 28 -20.37 -3.36 -4.28
N THR A 29 -20.37 -2.13 -4.81
CA THR A 29 -19.44 -1.70 -5.86
C THR A 29 -18.14 -1.21 -5.24
N ALA A 30 -17.05 -1.18 -6.01
CA ALA A 30 -15.76 -0.68 -5.51
C ALA A 30 -15.85 0.76 -4.98
N LEU A 31 -16.54 1.65 -5.71
CA LEU A 31 -16.83 3.01 -5.24
C LEU A 31 -17.66 3.00 -3.94
N GLY A 32 -18.69 2.16 -3.86
CA GLY A 32 -19.50 2.02 -2.64
C GLY A 32 -18.68 1.60 -1.43
N LEU A 33 -17.75 0.66 -1.60
CA LEU A 33 -16.82 0.24 -0.55
C LEU A 33 -15.84 1.34 -0.18
N TYR A 34 -15.26 2.04 -1.15
CA TYR A 34 -14.35 3.15 -0.89
C TYR A 34 -15.02 4.23 -0.03
N LEU A 35 -16.25 4.61 -0.38
CA LEU A 35 -17.01 5.61 0.37
C LEU A 35 -17.30 5.17 1.82
N LYS A 36 -17.51 3.87 2.06
CA LYS A 36 -17.75 3.31 3.40
C LYS A 36 -16.49 3.13 4.23
N LEU A 37 -15.36 2.76 3.60
CA LEU A 37 -14.17 2.28 4.30
C LEU A 37 -13.02 3.30 4.35
N ALA A 38 -12.89 4.14 3.32
CA ALA A 38 -11.62 4.78 3.03
C ALA A 38 -11.70 6.27 2.70
N ASN A 39 -12.89 6.86 2.49
CA ASN A 39 -13.05 8.24 2.00
C ASN A 39 -12.57 9.34 2.99
N ASN A 40 -11.26 9.47 3.16
CA ASN A 40 -10.53 10.38 4.04
C ASN A 40 -9.15 10.71 3.43
N SER A 41 -8.31 11.45 4.16
CA SER A 41 -6.98 11.84 3.69
C SER A 41 -6.07 10.63 3.47
N TYR A 42 -5.22 10.69 2.44
CA TYR A 42 -4.23 9.65 2.12
C TYR A 42 -4.81 8.24 1.95
N SER A 43 -6.04 8.16 1.44
CA SER A 43 -6.63 6.94 0.92
C SER A 43 -6.72 7.02 -0.60
N TYR A 44 -7.01 5.89 -1.24
CA TYR A 44 -7.17 5.85 -2.70
C TYR A 44 -8.16 4.78 -3.15
N LEU A 45 -8.68 4.98 -4.36
CA LEU A 45 -9.40 3.99 -5.15
C LEU A 45 -8.76 3.97 -6.54
N PHE A 46 -8.20 2.82 -6.92
CA PHE A 46 -7.75 2.57 -8.28
C PHE A 46 -8.69 1.60 -8.96
N GLU A 47 -9.25 2.04 -10.08
CA GLU A 47 -10.06 1.19 -10.96
C GLU A 47 -9.37 1.13 -12.31
N SER A 48 -9.05 -0.08 -12.76
CA SER A 48 -8.50 -0.26 -14.09
C SER A 48 -9.64 -0.22 -15.11
N VAL A 49 -9.52 0.65 -16.12
CA VAL A 49 -10.39 0.64 -17.30
C VAL A 49 -9.51 0.20 -18.47
N GLN A 50 -9.69 -1.03 -18.94
CA GLN A 50 -9.10 -1.45 -20.21
C GLN A 50 -10.07 -1.03 -21.32
N GLY A 51 -9.59 -0.31 -22.33
CA GLY A 51 -10.44 0.37 -23.32
C GLY A 51 -11.57 -0.50 -23.89
N GLY A 52 -12.82 -0.02 -23.73
CA GLY A 52 -14.04 -0.64 -24.23
C GLY A 52 -14.63 -1.71 -23.29
N GLU A 53 -15.78 -1.38 -22.68
CA GLU A 53 -16.73 -2.20 -21.88
C GLU A 53 -16.22 -3.22 -20.82
N LYS A 54 -14.93 -3.52 -20.76
CA LYS A 54 -14.34 -4.45 -19.80
C LYS A 54 -13.64 -3.68 -18.70
N TRP A 55 -14.35 -3.58 -17.57
CA TRP A 55 -13.76 -3.21 -16.30
C TRP A 55 -12.57 -4.13 -16.02
N GLY A 56 -11.45 -3.57 -15.58
CA GLY A 56 -10.27 -4.35 -15.23
C GLY A 56 -10.60 -5.36 -14.14
N ARG A 57 -9.83 -6.45 -14.07
CA ARG A 57 -10.11 -7.62 -13.21
C ARG A 57 -10.20 -7.28 -11.71
N TYR A 58 -9.61 -6.16 -11.28
CA TYR A 58 -9.55 -5.73 -9.88
C TYR A 58 -9.72 -4.21 -9.75
N SER A 59 -10.44 -3.80 -8.70
CA SER A 59 -10.34 -2.46 -8.11
C SER A 59 -9.52 -2.56 -6.82
N MET A 60 -8.70 -1.56 -6.53
CA MET A 60 -7.83 -1.52 -5.35
C MET A 60 -8.23 -0.34 -4.46
N ILE A 61 -8.48 -0.61 -3.19
CA ILE A 61 -8.80 0.42 -2.20
C ILE A 61 -7.67 0.47 -1.18
N GLY A 62 -7.00 1.61 -1.11
CA GLY A 62 -6.07 1.93 -0.03
C GLY A 62 -6.80 2.65 1.08
N LEU A 63 -6.67 2.16 2.31
CA LEU A 63 -7.14 2.87 3.50
C LEU A 63 -6.17 4.01 3.85
N HIS A 64 -6.55 4.82 4.84
CA HIS A 64 -5.73 5.91 5.36
C HIS A 64 -4.28 5.47 5.64
N ALA A 65 -3.33 6.06 4.92
CA ALA A 65 -1.91 5.89 5.20
C ALA A 65 -1.51 6.75 6.41
N GLN A 66 -1.05 6.09 7.48
CA GLN A 66 -0.54 6.77 8.67
C GLN A 66 0.80 7.45 8.40
N THR A 67 1.65 6.84 7.58
CA THR A 67 2.97 7.38 7.21
C THR A 67 2.96 7.87 5.77
N VAL A 68 3.40 9.10 5.56
CA VAL A 68 3.42 9.77 4.25
C VAL A 68 4.82 10.29 3.98
N ILE A 69 5.34 9.99 2.80
CA ILE A 69 6.62 10.52 2.31
C ILE A 69 6.29 11.68 1.38
N LYS A 70 6.90 12.84 1.61
CA LYS A 70 6.78 14.03 0.75
C LYS A 70 8.16 14.48 0.32
N VAL A 71 8.29 14.91 -0.93
CA VAL A 71 9.55 15.43 -1.46
C VAL A 71 9.33 16.87 -1.91
N PHE A 72 10.15 17.77 -1.41
CA PHE A 72 10.21 19.17 -1.83
C PHE A 72 11.63 19.44 -2.36
N ASP A 73 11.76 19.56 -3.69
CA ASP A 73 13.05 19.56 -4.39
C ASP A 73 13.91 18.33 -4.02
N TYR A 74 14.90 18.52 -3.15
CA TYR A 74 15.83 17.50 -2.67
C TYR A 74 15.68 17.24 -1.17
N GLU A 75 14.61 17.75 -0.55
CA GLU A 75 14.26 17.51 0.84
C GLU A 75 13.16 16.44 0.92
N VAL A 76 13.49 15.30 1.50
CA VAL A 76 12.52 14.24 1.82
C VAL A 76 12.00 14.45 3.23
N ARG A 77 10.68 14.40 3.39
CA ARG A 77 9.97 14.49 4.66
C ARG A 77 9.17 13.23 4.91
N ILE A 78 9.30 12.67 6.11
CA ILE A 78 8.43 11.61 6.61
C ILE A 78 7.47 12.24 7.60
N GLU A 79 6.18 12.15 7.32
CA GLU A 79 5.12 12.52 8.23
C GLU A 79 4.43 11.26 8.77
N GLN A 80 4.07 11.25 10.05
CA GLN A 80 3.21 10.23 10.66
C GLN A 80 2.02 10.91 11.33
N ASP A 81 0.81 10.50 10.98
CA ASP A 81 -0.45 11.08 11.45
C ASP A 81 -0.47 12.62 11.31
N GLY A 82 0.07 13.11 10.18
CA GLY A 82 0.18 14.53 9.85
C GLY A 82 1.26 15.31 10.60
N LYS A 83 2.10 14.65 11.41
CA LYS A 83 3.23 15.28 12.12
C LYS A 83 4.54 14.94 11.43
N LEU A 84 5.37 15.96 11.20
CA LEU A 84 6.72 15.78 10.68
C LEU A 84 7.57 14.97 11.69
N LEU A 85 8.04 13.81 11.28
CA LEU A 85 8.96 12.97 12.05
C LEU A 85 10.41 13.22 11.67
N GLU A 86 10.69 13.28 10.37
CA GLU A 86 12.02 13.44 9.83
C GLU A 86 12.01 14.34 8.60
N SER A 87 13.05 15.16 8.45
CA SER A 87 13.33 15.91 7.23
C SER A 87 14.81 15.82 6.88
N THR A 88 15.12 15.30 5.70
CA THR A 88 16.49 15.01 5.28
C THR A 88 16.74 15.49 3.85
N LYS A 89 17.83 16.24 3.65
CA LYS A 89 18.30 16.60 2.31
C LYS A 89 19.06 15.45 1.69
N VAL A 90 18.71 15.08 0.47
CA VAL A 90 19.28 13.96 -0.27
C VAL A 90 19.80 14.41 -1.62
N LYS A 91 20.72 13.64 -2.21
CA LYS A 91 21.22 13.95 -3.56
C LYS A 91 20.22 13.56 -4.65
N ASP A 92 19.50 12.46 -4.42
CA ASP A 92 18.52 11.91 -5.35
C ASP A 92 17.35 11.33 -4.55
N PRO A 93 16.16 11.95 -4.61
CA PRO A 93 14.97 11.49 -3.91
C PRO A 93 14.46 10.12 -4.38
N LEU A 94 14.64 9.76 -5.65
CA LEU A 94 14.16 8.48 -6.17
C LEU A 94 15.02 7.34 -5.60
N VAL A 95 16.34 7.52 -5.57
CA VAL A 95 17.25 6.56 -4.92
C VAL A 95 16.92 6.43 -3.43
N TRP A 96 16.59 7.53 -2.76
CA TRP A 96 16.17 7.47 -1.36
C TRP A 96 14.87 6.66 -1.19
N ILE A 97 13.87 6.84 -2.07
CA ILE A 97 12.60 6.10 -2.03
C ILE A 97 12.85 4.60 -2.25
N GLU A 98 13.70 4.24 -3.22
CA GLU A 98 14.10 2.84 -3.46
C GLU A 98 14.78 2.23 -2.23
N GLN A 99 15.69 2.97 -1.60
CA GLN A 99 16.36 2.54 -0.37
C GLN A 99 15.37 2.39 0.77
N TYR A 100 14.43 3.32 0.94
CA TYR A 100 13.37 3.24 1.94
C TYR A 100 12.52 1.98 1.73
N LEU A 101 12.06 1.74 0.50
CA LEU A 101 11.25 0.56 0.16
C LEU A 101 12.03 -0.75 0.38
N SER A 102 13.33 -0.77 0.08
CA SER A 102 14.18 -1.97 0.22
C SER A 102 14.31 -2.48 1.65
N GLN A 103 13.99 -1.66 2.65
CA GLN A 103 13.97 -2.05 4.06
C GLN A 103 12.86 -3.06 4.35
N TYR A 104 11.80 -3.11 3.52
CA TYR A 104 10.66 -3.98 3.69
C TYR A 104 10.83 -5.27 2.87
N LYS A 105 10.98 -6.39 3.57
CA LYS A 105 11.00 -7.73 3.00
C LYS A 105 9.61 -8.33 3.13
N VAL A 106 8.91 -8.38 2.00
CA VAL A 106 7.54 -8.89 1.87
C VAL A 106 7.56 -10.26 1.19
N PRO A 107 6.91 -11.30 1.75
CA PRO A 107 6.80 -12.59 1.07
C PRO A 107 5.84 -12.51 -0.11
N GLN A 108 6.16 -13.22 -1.20
CA GLN A 108 5.20 -13.42 -2.27
C GLN A 108 4.19 -14.48 -1.86
N LEU A 109 2.90 -14.15 -1.97
CA LEU A 109 1.79 -15.02 -1.61
C LEU A 109 0.93 -15.26 -2.84
N ASP A 110 0.92 -16.48 -3.38
CA ASP A 110 0.16 -16.85 -4.59
C ASP A 110 -1.35 -16.55 -4.50
N ALA A 111 -1.88 -16.48 -3.27
CA ALA A 111 -3.28 -16.19 -3.01
C ALA A 111 -3.64 -14.70 -3.09
N LEU A 112 -2.65 -13.81 -3.19
CA LEU A 112 -2.85 -12.36 -3.27
C LEU A 112 -2.59 -11.86 -4.70
N PRO A 113 -3.21 -10.74 -5.10
CA PRO A 113 -2.83 -10.06 -6.34
C PRO A 113 -1.38 -9.56 -6.28
N ASP A 114 -0.79 -9.34 -7.45
CA ASP A 114 0.59 -8.82 -7.60
C ASP A 114 0.79 -7.52 -6.80
N PHE A 115 -0.23 -6.66 -6.80
CA PHE A 115 -0.26 -5.48 -5.95
C PHE A 115 -1.10 -5.74 -4.69
N ASN A 116 -0.42 -5.89 -3.56
CA ASN A 116 -1.03 -6.15 -2.25
C ASN A 116 -0.52 -5.21 -1.15
N GLY A 117 0.11 -4.09 -1.54
CA GLY A 117 0.67 -3.08 -0.65
C GLY A 117 1.88 -2.38 -1.27
N GLY A 118 2.36 -1.33 -0.61
CA GLY A 118 3.54 -0.57 -1.04
C GLY A 118 3.35 0.94 -0.90
N LEU A 119 4.24 1.69 -1.55
CA LEU A 119 4.16 3.14 -1.64
C LEU A 119 3.21 3.52 -2.79
N VAL A 120 2.24 4.39 -2.49
CA VAL A 120 1.25 4.86 -3.46
C VAL A 120 1.15 6.37 -3.35
N GLY A 121 1.25 7.06 -4.47
CA GLY A 121 1.25 8.52 -4.52
C GLY A 121 1.64 9.05 -5.89
N TYR A 122 2.08 10.31 -5.93
CA TYR A 122 2.57 11.03 -7.10
C TYR A 122 3.78 11.88 -6.74
#